data_AF-A0A497N5G7-F1
#
_entry.id   AF-A0A497N5G7-F1
#
_cell.length_a   1.000
_cell.length_b   1.000
_cell.length_c   1.000
_cell.angle_alpha   90.00
_cell.angle_beta   90.00
_cell.angle_gamma   90.00
#
_symmetry.space_group_name_H-M   'P 1'
#
loop_
_entity.id
_entity.type
_entity.pdbx_description
1 polymer ?
#
loop_
_entity_poly.entity_id
_entity_poly.type
_entity_poly.pdbx_seq_one_letter_code
_entity_poly.pdbx_strand_id
1 'polypeptide(L)'
;MKGRVNLSERRIRRIGKRKIPSPIDVYRLLPGTNCKQCGERNCVAFAAKLVNKEGFIEACPPLLEKKYEETYKKLWKMLKPPVKEITIGVGDSVKIGGEFVMYRHELAYLNPTVIAIDVTDELPYDELLERIKEVEDFTYSYLDHELKLDLIAVRSTSNDPTKFGKAVKNVAENTNLPLVLCSFNPTVLKTGLKHIPGKRPLLYAATENNWSNMAALALKNECSLAVYAPNNLQLLMSLTKSLIKYGIEDLVLDPGTFPNEGLLNSVNNFFILRWMACRESEELLGFPLIGTPIVTWGNQEGTPEVVKWWEASIASILVTQYADLLIMHSLDGWALLPLMILRQNLYTDPREPQGVEPGLRIFG
;
A
#
# COMPACT_ATOMS: atom_id res chain seq x y z
N MET A 1 21.40 11.36 22.72
CA MET A 1 21.34 12.84 22.56
C MET A 1 20.32 13.18 21.48
N LYS A 2 19.39 14.06 21.84
CA LYS A 2 18.36 14.79 21.05
C LYS A 2 18.07 14.36 19.60
N GLY A 3 16.95 13.64 19.46
CA GLY A 3 16.22 13.45 18.21
C GLY A 3 14.74 13.15 18.45
N ARG A 4 14.13 13.69 19.51
CA ARG A 4 12.66 13.61 19.67
C ARG A 4 12.05 14.64 18.72
N VAL A 5 11.29 14.18 17.74
CA VAL A 5 10.30 15.02 17.05
C VAL A 5 9.28 15.45 18.11
N ASN A 6 9.57 16.56 18.80
CA ASN A 6 8.76 17.07 19.89
C ASN A 6 7.62 17.87 19.25
N LEU A 7 6.64 17.16 18.68
CA LEU A 7 5.37 17.77 18.29
C LEU A 7 4.59 18.01 19.59
N SER A 8 4.78 19.19 20.18
CA SER A 8 4.02 19.58 21.37
C SER A 8 2.52 19.48 21.06
N GLU A 9 1.71 19.00 22.01
CA GLU A 9 0.24 18.93 21.90
C GLU A 9 -0.40 20.27 21.47
N ARG A 10 0.28 21.39 21.76
CA ARG A 10 -0.12 22.74 21.34
C ARG A 10 0.01 22.97 19.83
N ARG A 11 0.96 22.29 19.15
CA ARG A 11 1.11 22.35 17.68
C ARG A 11 0.02 21.54 17.00
N ILE A 12 -0.33 20.36 17.54
CA ILE A 12 -1.43 19.49 17.07
C ILE A 12 -2.79 20.23 17.06
N ARG A 13 -3.02 21.15 18.01
CA ARG A 13 -4.28 21.93 18.10
C ARG A 13 -4.41 23.08 17.10
N ARG A 14 -3.34 23.53 16.43
CA ARG A 14 -3.33 24.75 15.60
C ARG A 14 -3.42 24.51 14.09
N ILE A 15 -3.44 23.27 13.63
CA ILE A 15 -3.22 22.98 12.22
C ILE A 15 -4.56 22.70 11.52
N GLY A 16 -4.78 23.42 10.43
CA GLY A 16 -6.02 23.42 9.66
C GLY A 16 -6.34 22.01 9.16
N LYS A 17 -7.36 21.39 9.75
CA LYS A 17 -7.91 20.11 9.31
C LYS A 17 -8.19 20.18 7.81
N ARG A 18 -7.54 19.34 7.00
CA ARG A 18 -8.09 18.98 5.69
C ARG A 18 -9.47 18.38 5.94
N LYS A 19 -10.52 19.15 5.67
CA LYS A 19 -11.90 18.70 5.79
C LYS A 19 -12.25 17.95 4.50
N ILE A 20 -12.91 16.81 4.65
CA ILE A 20 -13.56 16.13 3.53
C ILE A 20 -14.50 17.17 2.88
N PRO A 21 -14.35 17.43 1.56
CA PRO A 21 -15.17 18.44 0.89
C PRO A 21 -16.65 18.04 0.95
N SER A 22 -17.54 19.00 1.16
CA SER A 22 -18.97 18.71 1.10
C SER A 22 -19.44 18.55 -0.35
N PRO A 23 -20.56 17.84 -0.62
CA PRO A 23 -21.13 17.78 -1.96
C PRO A 23 -21.41 19.17 -2.56
N ILE A 24 -21.69 20.17 -1.72
CA ILE A 24 -21.91 21.56 -2.16
C ILE A 24 -20.61 22.20 -2.63
N ASP A 25 -19.49 21.96 -1.94
CA ASP A 25 -18.17 22.48 -2.33
C ASP A 25 -17.74 21.94 -3.69
N VAL A 26 -17.97 20.65 -3.92
CA VAL A 26 -17.73 19.97 -5.21
C VAL A 26 -18.68 20.51 -6.28
N TYR A 27 -19.98 20.62 -5.97
CA TYR A 27 -20.99 21.13 -6.91
C TYR A 27 -20.68 22.54 -7.43
N ARG A 28 -20.16 23.44 -6.58
CA ARG A 28 -19.76 24.80 -6.99
C ARG A 28 -18.68 24.84 -8.06
N LEU A 29 -17.92 23.76 -8.24
CA LEU A 29 -16.88 23.61 -9.26
C LEU A 29 -17.34 22.80 -10.48
N LEU A 30 -18.56 22.25 -10.45
CA LEU A 30 -19.14 21.55 -11.60
C LEU A 30 -19.79 22.54 -12.58
N PRO A 31 -19.98 22.14 -13.86
CA PRO A 31 -20.65 22.95 -14.87
C PRO A 31 -22.10 23.38 -14.54
N GLY A 32 -22.78 22.69 -13.62
CA GLY A 32 -24.14 23.02 -13.19
C GLY A 32 -25.23 22.77 -14.24
N THR A 33 -24.93 22.05 -15.33
CA THR A 33 -25.86 21.88 -16.47
C THR A 33 -27.01 20.92 -16.20
N ASN A 34 -26.90 20.05 -15.20
CA ASN A 34 -27.88 18.99 -14.87
C ASN A 34 -28.29 18.11 -16.08
N CYS A 35 -27.36 17.92 -17.04
CA CYS A 35 -27.60 17.24 -18.30
C CYS A 35 -27.79 15.71 -18.22
N LYS A 36 -27.48 15.09 -17.07
CA LYS A 36 -27.55 13.63 -16.81
C LYS A 36 -26.63 12.75 -17.68
N GLN A 37 -25.68 13.33 -18.42
CA GLN A 37 -24.73 12.58 -19.25
C GLN A 37 -23.78 11.69 -18.43
N CYS A 38 -23.61 11.97 -17.13
CA CYS A 38 -22.85 11.15 -16.20
C CYS A 38 -23.66 10.00 -15.56
N GLY A 39 -24.92 9.80 -15.97
CA GLY A 39 -25.84 8.79 -15.41
C GLY A 39 -26.54 9.22 -14.11
N GLU A 40 -26.16 10.36 -13.53
CA GLU A 40 -26.75 10.87 -12.29
C GLU A 40 -27.96 11.78 -12.52
N ARG A 41 -28.87 11.82 -11.54
CA ARG A 41 -30.14 12.58 -11.63
C ARG A 41 -29.94 14.08 -11.84
N ASN A 42 -28.90 14.65 -11.24
CA ASN A 42 -28.49 16.05 -11.34
C ASN A 42 -27.01 16.21 -10.91
N CYS A 43 -26.44 17.40 -11.09
CA CYS A 43 -25.03 17.66 -10.76
C CYS A 43 -24.74 17.59 -9.25
N VAL A 44 -25.73 17.82 -8.37
CA VAL A 44 -25.54 17.67 -6.91
C VAL A 44 -25.41 16.20 -6.52
N ALA A 45 -26.20 15.31 -7.12
CA ALA A 45 -26.06 13.86 -6.95
C ALA A 45 -24.69 13.37 -7.43
N PHE A 46 -24.23 13.84 -8.59
CA PHE A 46 -22.89 13.56 -9.07
C PHE A 46 -21.81 14.08 -8.11
N ALA A 47 -21.97 15.28 -7.56
CA ALA A 47 -21.05 15.82 -6.56
C ALA A 47 -21.00 14.97 -5.29
N ALA A 48 -22.14 14.47 -4.81
CA ALA A 48 -22.20 13.57 -3.65
C ALA A 48 -21.45 12.25 -3.93
N LYS A 49 -21.65 11.66 -5.12
CA LYS A 49 -20.94 10.45 -5.57
C LYS A 49 -19.42 10.64 -5.59
N LEU A 50 -18.94 11.79 -6.08
CA LEU A 50 -17.51 12.13 -6.10
C LEU A 50 -16.91 12.32 -4.69
N VAL A 51 -17.66 12.92 -3.77
CA VAL A 51 -17.24 13.07 -2.36
C VAL A 51 -17.10 11.70 -1.70
N ASN A 52 -18.05 10.81 -1.97
CA ASN A 52 -18.08 9.45 -1.43
C ASN A 52 -17.10 8.48 -2.11
N LYS A 53 -16.38 8.91 -3.15
CA LYS A 53 -15.43 8.07 -3.92
C LYS A 53 -16.10 6.93 -4.69
N GLU A 54 -17.37 7.10 -5.02
CA GLU A 54 -18.19 6.16 -5.79
C GLU A 54 -18.15 6.46 -7.31
N GLY A 55 -17.25 7.34 -7.77
CA GLY A 55 -17.13 7.71 -9.17
C GLY A 55 -15.93 8.62 -9.48
N PHE A 56 -15.70 8.84 -10.77
CA PHE A 56 -14.57 9.61 -11.30
C PHE A 56 -15.03 10.94 -11.91
N ILE A 57 -14.17 11.96 -11.82
CA ILE A 57 -14.46 13.32 -12.32
C ILE A 57 -14.64 13.34 -13.83
N GLU A 58 -13.92 12.48 -14.53
CA GLU A 58 -13.94 12.27 -15.98
C GLU A 58 -15.30 11.73 -16.48
N ALA A 59 -16.13 11.19 -15.59
CA ALA A 59 -17.49 10.75 -15.92
C ALA A 59 -18.45 11.92 -16.22
N CYS A 60 -18.00 13.17 -16.14
CA CYS A 60 -18.76 14.36 -16.53
C CYS A 60 -18.22 14.93 -17.86
N PRO A 61 -18.78 14.54 -19.03
CA PRO A 61 -18.31 15.03 -20.32
C PRO A 61 -18.26 16.57 -20.44
N PRO A 62 -19.26 17.34 -19.94
CA PRO A 62 -19.19 18.79 -20.01
C PRO A 62 -17.99 19.38 -19.25
N LEU A 63 -17.56 18.76 -18.16
CA LEU A 63 -16.41 19.24 -17.36
C LEU A 63 -15.08 19.11 -18.12
N LEU A 64 -15.01 18.24 -19.13
CA LEU A 64 -13.82 18.02 -19.98
C LEU A 64 -13.68 19.07 -21.09
N GLU A 65 -14.70 19.91 -21.29
CA GLU A 65 -14.61 21.01 -22.25
C GLU A 65 -13.56 22.04 -21.82
N LYS A 66 -12.83 22.59 -22.79
CA LYS A 66 -11.74 23.57 -22.56
C LYS A 66 -12.15 24.76 -21.67
N LYS A 67 -13.43 25.18 -21.72
CA LYS A 67 -13.95 26.29 -20.89
C LYS A 67 -13.97 25.99 -19.38
N TYR A 68 -13.92 24.72 -18.97
CA TYR A 68 -13.92 24.28 -17.57
C TYR A 68 -12.57 23.72 -17.12
N GLU A 69 -11.51 23.88 -17.90
CA GLU A 69 -10.17 23.35 -17.59
C GLU A 69 -9.67 23.80 -16.19
N GLU A 70 -9.91 25.06 -15.82
CA GLU A 70 -9.50 25.60 -14.53
C GLU A 70 -10.32 25.03 -13.35
N THR A 71 -11.63 24.83 -13.52
CA THR A 71 -12.47 24.22 -12.48
C THR A 71 -12.19 22.73 -12.37
N TYR A 72 -11.90 22.05 -13.47
CA TYR A 72 -11.42 20.66 -13.50
C TYR A 72 -10.14 20.50 -12.67
N LYS A 73 -9.11 21.32 -12.90
CA LYS A 73 -7.85 21.26 -12.12
C LYS A 73 -8.07 21.46 -10.62
N LYS A 74 -8.93 22.42 -10.24
CA LYS A 74 -9.29 22.65 -8.84
C LYS A 74 -10.01 21.45 -8.23
N LEU A 75 -10.94 20.86 -8.96
CA LEU A 75 -11.70 19.70 -8.52
C LEU A 75 -10.81 18.47 -8.36
N TRP A 76 -9.94 18.22 -9.34
CA TRP A 76 -8.93 17.17 -9.30
C TRP A 76 -8.03 17.32 -8.07
N LYS A 77 -7.49 18.52 -7.82
CA LYS A 77 -6.65 18.79 -6.64
C LYS A 77 -7.41 18.63 -5.31
N MET A 78 -8.71 18.96 -5.29
CA MET A 78 -9.56 18.81 -4.11
C MET A 78 -9.87 17.35 -3.80
N LEU A 79 -10.13 16.56 -4.85
CA LEU A 79 -10.61 15.19 -4.74
C LEU A 79 -9.49 14.14 -4.73
N LYS A 80 -8.25 14.50 -5.11
CA LYS A 80 -7.10 13.58 -5.05
C LYS A 80 -6.88 13.08 -3.62
N PRO A 81 -6.52 11.79 -3.44
CA PRO A 81 -6.24 11.28 -2.11
C PRO A 81 -5.01 11.96 -1.49
N PRO A 82 -5.02 12.26 -0.18
CA PRO A 82 -3.84 12.63 0.58
C PRO A 82 -2.71 11.61 0.49
N VAL A 83 -3.05 10.31 0.46
CA VAL A 83 -2.07 9.25 0.17
C VAL A 83 -2.25 8.78 -1.26
N LYS A 84 -1.23 8.97 -2.08
CA LYS A 84 -1.25 8.57 -3.50
C LYS A 84 -1.59 7.07 -3.62
N GLU A 85 -2.47 6.74 -4.55
CA GLU A 85 -2.71 5.35 -4.96
C GLU A 85 -1.60 4.91 -5.92
N ILE A 86 -1.04 3.72 -5.69
CA ILE A 86 0.00 3.12 -6.53
C ILE A 86 -0.46 1.74 -6.96
N THR A 87 -0.21 1.42 -8.22
CA THR A 87 -0.46 0.08 -8.79
C THR A 87 0.86 -0.69 -8.86
N ILE A 88 0.85 -1.95 -8.42
CA ILE A 88 1.98 -2.88 -8.52
C ILE A 88 1.58 -4.02 -9.45
N GLY A 89 2.41 -4.31 -10.45
CA GLY A 89 2.12 -5.33 -11.45
C GLY A 89 1.44 -4.81 -12.71
N VAL A 90 1.21 -5.72 -13.66
CA VAL A 90 0.42 -5.52 -14.90
C VAL A 90 -0.49 -6.74 -15.07
N GLY A 91 -1.77 -6.52 -15.40
CA GLY A 91 -2.76 -7.60 -15.46
C GLY A 91 -3.40 -7.79 -14.10
N ASP A 92 -3.04 -8.87 -13.39
CA ASP A 92 -3.47 -9.18 -12.01
C ASP A 92 -2.82 -8.23 -10.98
N SER A 93 -2.77 -6.95 -11.30
CA SER A 93 -2.13 -5.90 -10.50
C SER A 93 -2.90 -5.63 -9.21
N VAL A 94 -2.19 -5.21 -8.18
CA VAL A 94 -2.79 -4.75 -6.93
C VAL A 94 -2.63 -3.26 -6.75
N LYS A 95 -3.49 -2.66 -5.91
CA LYS A 95 -3.44 -1.24 -5.56
C LYS A 95 -3.12 -1.08 -4.08
N ILE A 96 -2.26 -0.12 -3.77
CA ILE A 96 -1.92 0.28 -2.40
C ILE A 96 -2.07 1.80 -2.23
N GLY A 97 -2.36 2.25 -1.00
CA GLY A 97 -2.64 3.65 -0.71
C GLY A 97 -4.02 4.09 -1.18
N GLY A 98 -4.13 5.32 -1.71
CA GLY A 98 -5.44 5.88 -2.07
C GLY A 98 -6.27 6.33 -0.86
N GLU A 99 -5.62 6.51 0.30
CA GLU A 99 -6.31 6.79 1.56
C GLU A 99 -6.63 8.27 1.75
N PHE A 100 -7.80 8.52 2.34
CA PHE A 100 -8.37 9.85 2.55
C PHE A 100 -8.44 10.31 4.00
N VAL A 101 -8.51 9.37 4.93
CA VAL A 101 -8.84 9.65 6.34
C VAL A 101 -7.89 8.93 7.28
N MET A 102 -7.89 9.36 8.54
CA MET A 102 -7.19 8.67 9.63
C MET A 102 -8.06 7.57 10.24
N TYR A 103 -9.37 7.72 10.18
CA TYR A 103 -10.29 6.83 10.89
C TYR A 103 -11.40 6.41 9.95
N ARG A 104 -11.62 5.10 9.83
CA ARG A 104 -12.63 4.52 8.93
C ARG A 104 -14.06 5.03 9.14
N HIS A 105 -14.40 5.52 10.33
CA HIS A 105 -15.73 6.09 10.58
C HIS A 105 -15.93 7.48 9.96
N GLU A 106 -14.86 8.15 9.51
CA GLU A 106 -14.94 9.42 8.77
C GLU A 106 -15.25 9.18 7.28
N LEU A 107 -14.63 8.15 6.70
CA LEU A 107 -14.84 7.63 5.35
C LEU A 107 -14.29 6.20 5.32
N ALA A 108 -14.92 5.30 4.56
CA ALA A 108 -14.40 3.94 4.38
C ALA A 108 -12.95 3.96 3.89
N TYR A 109 -12.13 3.02 4.40
CA TYR A 109 -10.86 2.71 3.76
C TYR A 109 -11.14 1.97 2.46
N LEU A 110 -10.35 2.23 1.42
CA LEU A 110 -10.71 1.82 0.06
C LEU A 110 -9.90 0.63 -0.43
N ASN A 111 -8.58 0.65 -0.23
CA ASN A 111 -7.68 -0.38 -0.75
C ASN A 111 -7.16 -1.24 0.41
N PRO A 112 -7.65 -2.48 0.59
CA PRO A 112 -7.21 -3.37 1.66
C PRO A 112 -5.69 -3.55 1.69
N THR A 113 -5.12 -3.69 2.89
CA THR A 113 -3.69 -3.94 3.05
C THR A 113 -3.25 -5.16 2.24
N VAL A 114 -2.33 -4.93 1.32
CA VAL A 114 -1.76 -5.97 0.47
C VAL A 114 -0.77 -6.80 1.27
N ILE A 115 -0.86 -8.13 1.19
CA ILE A 115 0.03 -9.07 1.90
C ILE A 115 0.89 -9.82 0.88
N ALA A 116 2.20 -9.59 0.97
CA ALA A 116 3.20 -10.28 0.19
C ALA A 116 3.89 -11.36 1.02
N ILE A 117 3.96 -12.59 0.49
CA ILE A 117 4.72 -13.68 1.10
C ILE A 117 6.12 -13.73 0.48
N ASP A 118 7.15 -13.83 1.30
CA ASP A 118 8.51 -13.85 0.80
C ASP A 118 8.92 -15.20 0.20
N VAL A 119 9.85 -15.16 -0.75
CA VAL A 119 10.64 -16.32 -1.22
C VAL A 119 12.08 -15.86 -1.35
N THR A 120 13.06 -16.68 -0.95
CA THR A 120 14.47 -16.29 -1.03
C THR A 120 15.14 -16.86 -2.27
N ASP A 121 16.19 -16.18 -2.75
CA ASP A 121 17.02 -16.65 -3.86
C ASP A 121 17.99 -17.80 -3.50
N GLU A 122 17.89 -18.30 -2.27
CA GLU A 122 18.63 -19.45 -1.77
C GLU A 122 17.76 -20.69 -1.60
N LEU A 123 16.44 -20.56 -1.71
CA LEU A 123 15.54 -21.72 -1.68
C LEU A 123 15.87 -22.67 -2.85
N PRO A 124 15.97 -23.98 -2.59
CA PRO A 124 16.00 -24.99 -3.65
C PRO A 124 14.79 -24.86 -4.57
N TYR A 125 14.95 -25.28 -5.83
CA TYR A 125 13.90 -25.11 -6.84
C TYR A 125 12.57 -25.75 -6.44
N ASP A 126 12.60 -26.97 -5.91
CA ASP A 126 11.39 -27.71 -5.54
C ASP A 126 10.67 -27.04 -4.34
N GLU A 127 11.41 -26.59 -3.33
CA GLU A 127 10.86 -25.87 -2.17
C GLU A 127 10.30 -24.48 -2.58
N LEU A 128 10.96 -23.81 -3.54
CA LEU A 128 10.47 -22.55 -4.09
C LEU A 128 9.13 -22.75 -4.81
N LEU A 129 8.99 -23.81 -5.60
CA LEU A 129 7.73 -24.12 -6.29
C LEU A 129 6.62 -24.49 -5.32
N GLU A 130 6.92 -25.31 -4.31
CA GLU A 130 5.97 -25.66 -3.25
C GLU A 130 5.45 -24.41 -2.54
N ARG A 131 6.36 -23.50 -2.19
CA ARG A 131 6.00 -22.25 -1.52
C ARG A 131 5.18 -21.30 -2.40
N ILE A 132 5.49 -21.18 -3.69
CA ILE A 132 4.64 -20.39 -4.63
C ILE A 132 3.25 -21.00 -4.70
N LYS A 133 3.17 -22.33 -4.79
CA LYS A 133 1.90 -23.04 -4.86
C LYS A 133 1.06 -22.84 -3.60
N GLU A 134 1.67 -22.89 -2.41
CA GLU A 134 0.96 -22.59 -1.16
C GLU A 134 0.38 -21.17 -1.13
N VAL A 135 1.06 -20.19 -1.74
CA VAL A 135 0.57 -18.80 -1.86
C VAL A 135 -0.62 -18.71 -2.82
N GLU A 136 -0.50 -19.31 -4.01
CA GLU A 136 -1.55 -19.32 -5.05
C GLU A 136 -2.80 -20.10 -4.61
N ASP A 137 -2.60 -21.23 -3.94
CA ASP A 137 -3.68 -22.11 -3.47
C ASP A 137 -4.34 -21.58 -2.17
N PHE A 138 -3.77 -20.54 -1.54
CA PHE A 138 -4.38 -19.94 -0.35
C PHE A 138 -5.69 -19.27 -0.71
N THR A 139 -6.79 -19.93 -0.34
CA THR A 139 -8.14 -19.39 -0.41
C THR A 139 -8.90 -19.72 0.87
N TYR A 140 -9.67 -18.76 1.38
CA TYR A 140 -10.58 -18.98 2.50
C TYR A 140 -11.90 -18.25 2.28
N SER A 141 -13.01 -18.99 2.32
CA SER A 141 -14.35 -18.40 2.25
C SER A 141 -14.73 -17.80 3.61
N TYR A 142 -14.88 -16.48 3.66
CA TYR A 142 -15.34 -15.74 4.83
C TYR A 142 -16.56 -14.90 4.47
N LEU A 143 -17.74 -15.31 4.98
CA LEU A 143 -19.03 -14.76 4.54
C LEU A 143 -19.17 -14.95 3.02
N ASP A 144 -19.52 -13.88 2.28
CA ASP A 144 -19.65 -13.89 0.82
C ASP A 144 -18.34 -13.47 0.10
N HIS A 145 -17.21 -13.50 0.81
CA HIS A 145 -15.90 -13.12 0.26
C HIS A 145 -14.95 -14.31 0.20
N GLU A 146 -14.17 -14.36 -0.88
CA GLU A 146 -13.03 -15.25 -1.01
C GLU A 146 -11.76 -14.49 -0.65
N LEU A 147 -11.12 -14.86 0.47
CA LEU A 147 -9.89 -14.23 0.93
C LEU A 147 -8.69 -14.90 0.27
N LYS A 148 -7.83 -14.12 -0.39
CA LYS A 148 -6.61 -14.57 -1.09
C LYS A 148 -5.40 -13.72 -0.71
N LEU A 149 -4.21 -14.29 -0.87
CA LEU A 149 -2.94 -13.58 -0.79
C LEU A 149 -2.69 -12.77 -2.08
N ASP A 150 -1.88 -11.73 -1.99
CA ASP A 150 -1.88 -10.67 -3.02
C ASP A 150 -0.59 -10.59 -3.84
N LEU A 151 0.56 -10.98 -3.25
CA LEU A 151 1.89 -10.78 -3.84
C LEU A 151 2.92 -11.81 -3.40
N ILE A 152 3.98 -11.93 -4.19
CA ILE A 152 5.20 -12.63 -3.81
C ILE A 152 6.37 -11.64 -3.71
N ALA A 153 7.10 -11.67 -2.59
CA ALA A 153 8.29 -10.86 -2.37
C ALA A 153 9.57 -11.70 -2.57
N VAL A 154 10.22 -11.56 -3.73
CA VAL A 154 11.47 -12.27 -4.02
C VAL A 154 12.63 -11.54 -3.34
N ARG A 155 13.25 -12.18 -2.35
CA ARG A 155 14.32 -11.61 -1.52
C ARG A 155 15.67 -12.15 -1.90
N SER A 156 16.59 -11.22 -2.13
CA SER A 156 18.02 -11.51 -2.28
C SER A 156 18.65 -11.69 -0.91
N THR A 157 18.70 -12.91 -0.39
CA THR A 157 19.49 -13.24 0.82
C THR A 157 20.93 -13.58 0.46
N SER A 158 21.17 -14.08 -0.76
CA SER A 158 22.51 -14.41 -1.25
C SER A 158 23.34 -13.20 -1.67
N ASN A 159 22.69 -12.09 -2.06
CA ASN A 159 23.29 -10.92 -2.71
C ASN A 159 24.06 -11.24 -4.01
N ASP A 160 23.80 -12.41 -4.61
CA ASP A 160 24.36 -12.82 -5.90
C ASP A 160 23.38 -12.50 -7.05
N PRO A 161 23.78 -11.66 -8.03
CA PRO A 161 22.90 -11.30 -9.13
C PRO A 161 22.40 -12.48 -9.97
N THR A 162 23.18 -13.55 -10.09
CA THR A 162 22.84 -14.71 -10.93
C THR A 162 21.82 -15.60 -10.24
N LYS A 163 22.01 -15.89 -8.95
CA LYS A 163 21.03 -16.62 -8.13
C LYS A 163 19.72 -15.87 -8.07
N PHE A 164 19.75 -14.57 -7.78
CA PHE A 164 18.54 -13.75 -7.75
C PHE A 164 17.82 -13.70 -9.10
N GLY A 165 18.55 -13.53 -10.21
CA GLY A 165 17.98 -13.56 -11.54
C GLY A 165 17.25 -14.87 -11.85
N LYS A 166 17.84 -16.01 -11.49
CA LYS A 166 17.22 -17.33 -11.62
C LYS A 166 15.98 -17.47 -10.74
N ALA A 167 16.04 -17.05 -9.48
CA ALA A 167 14.89 -17.10 -8.57
C ALA A 167 13.71 -16.26 -9.10
N VAL A 168 13.96 -15.02 -9.54
CA VAL A 168 12.93 -14.16 -10.15
C VAL A 168 12.33 -14.79 -11.39
N LYS A 169 13.16 -15.38 -12.26
CA LYS A 169 12.68 -16.12 -13.44
C LYS A 169 11.76 -17.27 -13.04
N ASN A 170 12.20 -18.12 -12.12
CA ASN A 170 11.45 -19.29 -11.68
C ASN A 170 10.11 -18.87 -11.05
N VAL A 171 10.10 -17.82 -10.23
CA VAL A 171 8.86 -17.28 -9.65
C VAL A 171 7.92 -16.81 -10.75
N ALA A 172 8.41 -15.97 -11.68
CA ALA A 172 7.58 -15.40 -12.74
C ALA A 172 7.04 -16.41 -13.76
N GLU A 173 7.67 -17.58 -13.89
CA GLU A 173 7.19 -18.69 -14.73
C GLU A 173 6.08 -19.52 -14.05
N ASN A 174 5.88 -19.37 -12.74
CA ASN A 174 4.98 -20.21 -11.94
C ASN A 174 3.89 -19.45 -11.18
N THR A 175 3.80 -18.12 -11.33
CA THR A 175 2.74 -17.29 -10.74
C THR A 175 2.40 -16.11 -11.64
N ASN A 176 1.14 -15.67 -11.60
CA ASN A 176 0.72 -14.39 -12.20
C ASN A 176 0.64 -13.25 -11.18
N LEU A 177 0.80 -13.55 -9.88
CA LEU A 177 0.76 -12.56 -8.83
C LEU A 177 1.84 -11.47 -9.06
N PRO A 178 1.53 -10.21 -8.74
CA PRO A 178 2.53 -9.16 -8.77
C PRO A 178 3.70 -9.46 -7.83
N LEU A 179 4.86 -8.87 -8.14
CA LEU A 179 6.10 -9.16 -7.43
C LEU A 179 6.64 -7.92 -6.71
N VAL A 180 7.24 -8.15 -5.54
CA VAL A 180 8.21 -7.24 -4.93
C VAL A 180 9.59 -7.83 -5.12
N LEU A 181 10.54 -7.04 -5.64
CA LEU A 181 11.94 -7.45 -5.74
C LEU A 181 12.75 -6.78 -4.62
N CYS A 182 13.26 -7.58 -3.69
CA CYS A 182 13.87 -7.10 -2.45
C CYS A 182 15.40 -7.28 -2.44
N SER A 183 16.13 -6.18 -2.61
CA SER A 183 17.57 -6.06 -2.41
C SER A 183 17.98 -4.59 -2.29
N PHE A 184 18.97 -4.28 -1.43
CA PHE A 184 19.61 -2.96 -1.44
C PHE A 184 20.69 -2.82 -2.51
N ASN A 185 20.98 -3.87 -3.28
CA ASN A 185 21.98 -3.86 -4.35
C ASN A 185 21.31 -3.62 -5.72
N PRO A 186 21.52 -2.46 -6.37
CA PRO A 186 20.90 -2.15 -7.66
C PRO A 186 21.29 -3.15 -8.76
N THR A 187 22.47 -3.75 -8.69
CA THR A 187 22.95 -4.73 -9.67
C THR A 187 22.15 -6.04 -9.59
N VAL A 188 21.79 -6.45 -8.39
CA VAL A 188 20.96 -7.64 -8.13
C VAL A 188 19.56 -7.41 -8.69
N LEU A 189 18.91 -6.29 -8.32
CA LEU A 189 17.58 -5.94 -8.83
C LEU A 189 17.55 -5.79 -10.36
N LYS A 190 18.57 -5.14 -10.93
CA LYS A 190 18.72 -5.00 -12.39
C LYS A 190 18.78 -6.36 -13.08
N THR A 191 19.38 -7.37 -12.45
CA THR A 191 19.46 -8.72 -13.03
C THR A 191 18.13 -9.44 -12.93
N GLY A 192 17.43 -9.35 -11.79
CA GLY A 192 16.06 -9.86 -11.65
C GLY A 192 15.10 -9.26 -12.68
N LEU A 193 15.12 -7.93 -12.86
CA LEU A 193 14.25 -7.23 -13.80
C LEU A 193 14.41 -7.67 -15.26
N LYS A 194 15.61 -8.12 -15.68
CA LYS A 194 15.82 -8.64 -17.04
C LYS A 194 14.97 -9.86 -17.34
N HIS A 195 14.57 -10.62 -16.32
CA HIS A 195 13.76 -11.83 -16.46
C HIS A 195 12.25 -11.55 -16.47
N ILE A 196 11.83 -10.32 -16.12
CA ILE A 196 10.42 -9.93 -16.04
C ILE A 196 10.13 -8.59 -16.71
N PRO A 197 10.51 -8.41 -18.00
CA PRO A 197 10.32 -7.14 -18.69
C PRO A 197 8.84 -6.74 -18.73
N GLY A 198 8.54 -5.49 -18.41
CA GLY A 198 7.19 -4.94 -18.45
C GLY A 198 6.23 -5.43 -17.34
N LYS A 199 6.68 -6.26 -16.40
CA LYS A 199 5.84 -6.73 -15.27
C LYS A 199 5.66 -5.68 -14.16
N ARG A 200 6.42 -4.58 -14.19
CA ARG A 200 6.32 -3.42 -13.25
C ARG A 200 6.22 -3.82 -11.76
N PRO A 201 7.16 -4.62 -11.22
CA PRO A 201 7.20 -4.96 -9.80
C PRO A 201 7.46 -3.73 -8.92
N LEU A 202 7.22 -3.87 -7.61
CA LEU A 202 7.75 -2.93 -6.61
C LEU A 202 9.23 -3.23 -6.36
N LEU A 203 10.08 -2.21 -6.48
CA LEU A 203 11.51 -2.34 -6.15
C LEU A 203 11.75 -1.94 -4.70
N TYR A 204 12.25 -2.87 -3.90
CA TYR A 204 12.60 -2.66 -2.50
C TYR A 204 14.12 -2.78 -2.31
N ALA A 205 14.88 -1.74 -1.93
CA ALA A 205 14.45 -0.36 -1.70
C ALA A 205 15.59 0.67 -1.90
N ALA A 206 15.20 1.92 -2.13
CA ALA A 206 16.08 3.08 -2.11
C ALA A 206 16.41 3.50 -0.66
N THR A 207 17.68 3.77 -0.41
CA THR A 207 18.28 4.18 0.86
C THR A 207 19.18 5.40 0.63
N GLU A 208 19.69 6.00 1.69
CA GLU A 208 20.66 7.11 1.61
C GLU A 208 21.85 6.82 0.68
N ASN A 209 22.31 5.56 0.67
CA ASN A 209 23.54 5.18 -0.01
C ASN A 209 23.34 4.77 -1.48
N ASN A 210 22.10 4.47 -1.91
CA ASN A 210 21.84 3.89 -3.23
C ASN A 210 20.70 4.56 -4.01
N TRP A 211 20.03 5.58 -3.45
CA TRP A 211 18.77 6.13 -3.99
C TRP A 211 18.88 6.55 -5.46
N SER A 212 20.00 7.11 -5.90
CA SER A 212 20.19 7.59 -7.28
C SER A 212 20.21 6.45 -8.28
N ASN A 213 20.92 5.36 -7.97
CA ASN A 213 20.99 4.16 -8.80
C ASN A 213 19.64 3.43 -8.81
N MET A 214 18.95 3.39 -7.67
CA MET A 214 17.61 2.80 -7.55
C MET A 214 16.58 3.60 -8.34
N ALA A 215 16.64 4.94 -8.32
CA ALA A 215 15.78 5.81 -9.11
C ALA A 215 15.97 5.59 -10.61
N ALA A 216 17.23 5.57 -11.08
CA ALA A 216 17.53 5.30 -12.48
C ALA A 216 16.98 3.94 -12.93
N LEU A 217 17.06 2.92 -12.06
CA LEU A 217 16.53 1.58 -12.34
C LEU A 217 15.00 1.56 -12.38
N ALA A 218 14.34 2.19 -11.40
CA ALA A 218 12.89 2.28 -11.32
C ALA A 218 12.29 3.02 -12.52
N LEU A 219 12.84 4.20 -12.85
CA LEU A 219 12.37 5.02 -13.97
C LEU A 219 12.52 4.28 -15.31
N LYS A 220 13.66 3.62 -15.52
CA LYS A 220 13.94 2.88 -16.76
C LYS A 220 12.95 1.73 -17.00
N ASN A 221 12.47 1.09 -15.94
CA ASN A 221 11.59 -0.08 -16.03
C ASN A 221 10.14 0.25 -15.65
N GLU A 222 9.83 1.54 -15.44
CA GLU A 222 8.51 2.02 -15.03
C GLU A 222 7.96 1.32 -13.79
N CYS A 223 8.84 1.02 -12.84
CA CYS A 223 8.52 0.34 -11.59
C CYS A 223 8.25 1.35 -10.47
N SER A 224 7.38 0.99 -9.53
CA SER A 224 7.28 1.67 -8.24
C SER A 224 8.52 1.38 -7.38
N LEU A 225 8.83 2.29 -6.45
CA LEU A 225 10.07 2.23 -5.67
C LEU A 225 9.80 2.47 -4.18
N ALA A 226 10.19 1.51 -3.34
CA ALA A 226 10.17 1.70 -1.90
C ALA A 226 11.34 2.58 -1.44
N VAL A 227 11.10 3.42 -0.43
CA VAL A 227 12.05 4.32 0.20
C VAL A 227 12.23 3.89 1.65
N TYR A 228 13.43 3.45 1.99
CA TYR A 228 13.76 2.88 3.30
C TYR A 228 14.65 3.83 4.10
N ALA A 229 14.13 4.27 5.25
CA ALA A 229 14.85 5.09 6.22
C ALA A 229 14.39 4.72 7.65
N PRO A 230 14.98 3.67 8.24
CA PRO A 230 14.50 3.09 9.49
C PRO A 230 14.59 4.10 10.65
N ASN A 231 13.46 4.33 11.31
CA ASN A 231 13.28 5.23 12.44
C ASN A 231 13.81 6.67 12.22
N ASN A 232 13.87 7.11 10.97
CA ASN A 232 14.37 8.44 10.61
C ASN A 232 13.45 9.12 9.58
N LEU A 233 12.34 9.67 10.07
CA LEU A 233 11.32 10.32 9.22
C LEU A 233 11.86 11.56 8.49
N GLN A 234 12.88 12.23 9.01
CA GLN A 234 13.51 13.38 8.33
C GLN A 234 14.30 12.93 7.11
N LEU A 235 15.09 11.87 7.25
CA LEU A 235 15.79 11.25 6.13
C LEU A 235 14.80 10.69 5.12
N LEU A 236 13.75 10.01 5.58
CA LEU A 236 12.68 9.49 4.72
C LEU A 236 12.09 10.59 3.83
N MET A 237 11.70 11.72 4.41
CA MET A 237 11.18 12.89 3.68
C MET A 237 12.21 13.49 2.70
N SER A 238 13.49 13.55 3.10
CA SER A 238 14.58 14.05 2.26
C SER A 238 14.81 13.15 1.02
N LEU A 239 14.77 11.84 1.21
CA LEU A 239 14.88 10.86 0.12
C LEU A 239 13.67 10.95 -0.80
N THR A 240 12.45 11.00 -0.27
CA THR A 240 11.23 11.19 -1.07
C THR A 240 11.31 12.44 -1.94
N LYS A 241 11.73 13.58 -1.36
CA LYS A 241 11.93 14.81 -2.13
C LYS A 241 12.95 14.65 -3.26
N SER A 242 14.04 13.94 -3.00
CA SER A 242 15.12 13.71 -3.98
C SER A 242 14.64 12.81 -5.12
N LEU A 243 13.87 11.77 -4.80
CA LEU A 243 13.31 10.83 -5.77
C LEU A 243 12.22 11.47 -6.65
N ILE A 244 11.32 12.27 -6.07
CA ILE A 244 10.34 13.05 -6.84
C ILE A 244 11.05 14.02 -7.79
N LYS A 245 12.08 14.73 -7.30
CA LYS A 245 12.87 15.64 -8.15
C LYS A 245 13.60 14.89 -9.27
N TYR A 246 13.98 13.64 -9.04
CA TYR A 246 14.57 12.76 -10.06
C TYR A 246 13.54 12.28 -11.10
N GLY A 247 12.24 12.39 -10.80
CA GLY A 247 11.13 12.01 -11.69
C GLY A 247 10.40 10.74 -11.28
N ILE A 248 10.67 10.17 -10.09
CA ILE A 248 9.91 9.02 -9.60
C ILE A 248 8.58 9.50 -9.02
N GLU A 249 7.49 9.04 -9.61
CA GLU A 249 6.15 9.42 -9.17
C GLU A 249 5.53 8.42 -8.19
N ASP A 250 5.92 7.14 -8.28
CA ASP A 250 5.32 6.04 -7.52
C ASP A 250 6.29 5.55 -6.44
N LEU A 251 6.13 6.11 -5.24
CA LEU A 251 6.96 5.82 -4.08
C LEU A 251 6.17 5.12 -2.98
N VAL A 252 6.81 4.18 -2.28
CA VAL A 252 6.24 3.51 -1.08
C VAL A 252 7.17 3.77 0.09
N LEU A 253 6.66 4.22 1.24
CA LEU A 253 7.49 4.64 2.37
C LEU A 253 7.67 3.50 3.38
N ASP A 254 8.92 3.22 3.73
CA ASP A 254 9.28 2.28 4.78
C ASP A 254 10.06 3.00 5.90
N PRO A 255 9.39 3.33 7.02
CA PRO A 255 10.06 3.88 8.19
C PRO A 255 10.74 2.81 9.05
N GLY A 256 10.78 1.56 8.62
CA GLY A 256 11.25 0.39 9.35
C GLY A 256 10.16 -0.24 10.21
N THR A 257 10.21 -1.57 10.30
CA THR A 257 9.46 -2.36 11.28
C THR A 257 10.42 -2.87 12.34
N PHE A 258 10.09 -2.63 13.59
CA PHE A 258 10.89 -3.00 14.75
C PHE A 258 10.07 -3.91 15.67
N PRO A 259 10.49 -5.15 15.92
CA PRO A 259 9.82 -6.07 16.84
C PRO A 259 10.17 -5.74 18.30
N ASN A 260 9.56 -6.49 19.23
CA ASN A 260 9.88 -6.45 20.67
C ASN A 260 9.81 -5.03 21.27
N GLU A 261 10.85 -4.60 21.99
CA GLU A 261 10.94 -3.26 22.60
C GLU A 261 10.83 -2.11 21.57
N GLY A 262 11.12 -2.40 20.29
CA GLY A 262 11.02 -1.43 19.20
C GLY A 262 9.60 -1.23 18.66
N LEU A 263 8.62 -2.07 19.03
CA LEU A 263 7.27 -2.06 18.45
C LEU A 263 6.59 -0.69 18.50
N LEU A 264 6.79 0.05 19.59
CA LEU A 264 6.24 1.40 19.75
C LEU A 264 6.78 2.37 18.68
N ASN A 265 8.02 2.21 18.24
CA ASN A 265 8.58 3.03 17.15
C ASN A 265 7.85 2.75 15.83
N SER A 266 7.57 1.47 15.53
CA SER A 266 6.80 1.06 14.33
C SER A 266 5.43 1.74 14.34
N VAL A 267 4.67 1.57 15.42
CA VAL A 267 3.32 2.17 15.56
C VAL A 267 3.36 3.69 15.42
N ASN A 268 4.28 4.35 16.12
CA ASN A 268 4.39 5.81 16.08
C ASN A 268 4.77 6.32 14.69
N ASN A 269 5.71 5.66 14.01
CA ASN A 269 6.15 6.09 12.69
C ASN A 269 5.02 6.00 11.66
N PHE A 270 4.29 4.89 11.63
CA PHE A 270 3.15 4.73 10.73
C PHE A 270 2.03 5.73 11.04
N PHE A 271 1.71 5.92 12.32
CA PHE A 271 0.72 6.92 12.75
C PHE A 271 1.12 8.33 12.30
N ILE A 272 2.37 8.75 12.54
CA ILE A 272 2.86 10.07 12.17
C ILE A 272 2.81 10.25 10.65
N LEU A 273 3.22 9.25 9.87
CA LEU A 273 3.20 9.35 8.41
C LEU A 273 1.77 9.51 7.88
N ARG A 274 0.82 8.69 8.33
CA ARG A 274 -0.59 8.85 7.92
C ARG A 274 -1.15 10.19 8.39
N TRP A 275 -0.80 10.65 9.60
CA TRP A 275 -1.22 11.96 10.10
C TRP A 275 -0.71 13.10 9.21
N MET A 276 0.59 13.08 8.88
CA MET A 276 1.21 14.09 8.04
C MET A 276 0.55 14.14 6.66
N ALA A 277 0.24 12.99 6.06
CA ALA A 277 -0.47 12.94 4.79
C ALA A 277 -1.92 13.43 4.90
N CYS A 278 -2.72 12.84 5.78
CA CYS A 278 -4.18 13.06 5.80
C CYS A 278 -4.62 14.35 6.51
N ARG A 279 -3.91 14.77 7.57
CA ARG A 279 -4.28 15.94 8.37
C ARG A 279 -3.46 17.17 7.99
N GLU A 280 -2.16 17.00 7.81
CA GLU A 280 -1.23 18.10 7.52
C GLU A 280 -1.08 18.38 6.01
N SER A 281 -1.57 17.46 5.16
CA SER A 281 -1.43 17.55 3.70
C SER A 281 0.03 17.67 3.24
N GLU A 282 0.96 17.02 3.95
CA GLU A 282 2.36 16.96 3.58
C GLU A 282 2.55 16.02 2.39
N GLU A 283 2.66 16.61 1.19
CA GLU A 283 2.74 15.85 -0.06
C GLU A 283 4.01 14.99 -0.14
N LEU A 284 5.11 15.37 0.52
CA LEU A 284 6.34 14.56 0.56
C LEU A 284 6.22 13.28 1.39
N LEU A 285 5.17 13.17 2.20
CA LEU A 285 4.85 11.97 3.00
C LEU A 285 3.50 11.37 2.60
N GLY A 286 2.88 11.87 1.53
CA GLY A 286 1.58 11.44 1.01
C GLY A 286 1.64 10.20 0.13
N PHE A 287 2.32 9.16 0.61
CA PHE A 287 2.58 7.92 -0.14
C PHE A 287 2.24 6.68 0.69
N PRO A 288 1.92 5.53 0.05
CA PRO A 288 1.60 4.30 0.75
C PRO A 288 2.72 3.85 1.68
N LEU A 289 2.38 3.14 2.75
CA LEU A 289 3.29 2.63 3.77
C LEU A 289 3.50 1.13 3.61
N ILE A 290 4.75 0.69 3.69
CA ILE A 290 5.11 -0.72 3.72
C ILE A 290 5.61 -1.11 5.12
N GLY A 291 5.05 -2.19 5.66
CA GLY A 291 5.53 -2.87 6.85
C GLY A 291 6.21 -4.19 6.50
N THR A 292 7.21 -4.56 7.31
CA THR A 292 7.97 -5.80 7.13
C THR A 292 7.95 -6.63 8.41
N PRO A 293 6.78 -7.17 8.87
CA PRO A 293 6.72 -8.09 10.01
C PRO A 293 7.72 -9.25 9.94
N ILE A 294 8.10 -9.64 8.71
CA ILE A 294 9.13 -10.62 8.42
C ILE A 294 10.48 -10.38 9.12
N VAL A 295 10.79 -9.16 9.56
CA VAL A 295 12.03 -8.86 10.31
C VAL A 295 12.19 -9.70 11.58
N THR A 296 11.08 -10.20 12.13
CA THR A 296 11.07 -11.15 13.26
C THR A 296 11.88 -12.41 12.96
N TRP A 297 11.90 -12.87 11.71
CA TRP A 297 12.67 -14.03 11.26
C TRP A 297 14.17 -13.77 11.15
N GLY A 298 14.61 -12.51 11.13
CA GLY A 298 16.02 -12.13 11.17
C GLY A 298 16.62 -12.13 12.58
N ASN A 299 15.78 -11.99 13.61
CA ASN A 299 16.16 -11.97 15.01
C ASN A 299 15.49 -13.16 15.73
N GLN A 300 15.88 -14.38 15.35
CA GLN A 300 15.27 -15.64 15.82
C GLN A 300 15.55 -15.91 17.31
N GLU A 301 15.00 -15.10 18.19
CA GLU A 301 14.93 -15.39 19.61
C GLU A 301 13.67 -16.22 19.88
N GLY A 302 13.84 -17.50 20.20
CA GLY A 302 12.74 -18.41 20.58
C GLY A 302 12.48 -19.52 19.57
N THR A 303 11.36 -20.22 19.75
CA THR A 303 10.95 -21.30 18.84
C THR A 303 10.30 -20.74 17.57
N PRO A 304 10.23 -21.50 16.47
CA PRO A 304 9.53 -21.07 15.26
C PRO A 304 8.09 -20.58 15.51
N GLU A 305 7.37 -21.20 16.44
CA GLU A 305 6.01 -20.80 16.82
C GLU A 305 5.98 -19.40 17.45
N VAL A 306 6.97 -19.06 18.28
CA VAL A 306 7.09 -17.73 18.89
C VAL A 306 7.40 -16.68 17.83
N VAL A 307 8.26 -16.98 16.86
CA VAL A 307 8.57 -16.08 15.74
C VAL A 307 7.32 -15.84 14.87
N LYS A 308 6.60 -16.91 14.51
CA LYS A 308 5.32 -16.84 13.78
C LYS A 308 4.28 -16.00 14.53
N TRP A 309 4.17 -16.20 15.85
CA TRP A 309 3.26 -15.44 16.70
C TRP A 309 3.62 -13.95 16.73
N TRP A 310 4.90 -13.60 16.84
CA TRP A 310 5.36 -12.22 16.77
C TRP A 310 5.07 -11.60 15.39
N GLU A 311 5.35 -12.32 14.31
CA GLU A 311 5.06 -11.87 12.96
C GLU A 311 3.57 -11.56 12.78
N ALA A 312 2.69 -12.50 13.15
CA ALA A 312 1.24 -12.34 13.05
C ALA A 312 0.73 -11.17 13.91
N SER A 313 1.29 -11.00 15.11
CA SER A 313 0.93 -9.91 16.02
C SER A 313 1.33 -8.55 15.47
N ILE A 314 2.56 -8.42 14.94
CA ILE A 314 3.05 -7.18 14.33
C ILE A 314 2.26 -6.86 13.05
N ALA A 315 2.00 -7.87 12.21
CA ALA A 315 1.17 -7.71 11.02
C ALA A 315 -0.23 -7.17 11.37
N SER A 316 -0.89 -7.76 12.37
CA SER A 316 -2.20 -7.32 12.83
C SER A 316 -2.19 -5.86 13.32
N ILE A 317 -1.14 -5.48 14.07
CA ILE A 317 -0.96 -4.09 14.51
C ILE A 317 -0.78 -3.19 13.28
N LEU A 318 0.11 -3.51 12.36
CA LEU A 318 0.42 -2.65 11.22
C LEU A 318 -0.76 -2.50 10.24
N VAL A 319 -1.58 -3.54 10.01
CA VAL A 319 -2.85 -3.39 9.25
C VAL A 319 -3.76 -2.36 9.91
N THR A 320 -3.91 -2.41 11.25
CA THR A 320 -4.72 -1.41 11.97
C THR A 320 -4.05 -0.04 12.06
N GLN A 321 -2.73 0.00 11.96
CA GLN A 321 -1.89 1.20 11.97
C GLN A 321 -1.40 1.53 10.57
N TYR A 322 -2.32 1.53 9.60
CA TYR A 322 -2.15 2.19 8.31
C TYR A 322 -1.13 1.60 7.34
N ALA A 323 -0.63 0.39 7.54
CA ALA A 323 0.18 -0.27 6.52
C ALA A 323 -0.68 -0.55 5.29
N ASP A 324 -0.20 -0.14 4.12
CA ASP A 324 -0.84 -0.40 2.83
C ASP A 324 -0.29 -1.68 2.19
N LEU A 325 0.94 -2.07 2.53
CA LEU A 325 1.57 -3.33 2.13
C LEU A 325 2.30 -3.97 3.32
N LEU A 326 2.21 -5.29 3.48
CA LEU A 326 3.01 -6.08 4.42
C LEU A 326 3.85 -7.12 3.69
N ILE A 327 5.10 -7.31 4.12
CA ILE A 327 5.94 -8.46 3.73
C ILE A 327 6.02 -9.43 4.92
N MET A 328 5.60 -10.68 4.68
CA MET A 328 5.53 -11.75 5.68
C MET A 328 6.21 -13.03 5.18
N HIS A 329 6.51 -13.94 6.10
CA HIS A 329 7.10 -15.26 5.84
C HIS A 329 6.17 -16.42 6.20
N SER A 330 5.41 -16.32 7.30
CA SER A 330 4.54 -17.40 7.75
C SER A 330 3.41 -17.71 6.77
N LEU A 331 3.19 -19.00 6.49
CA LEU A 331 2.06 -19.50 5.69
C LEU A 331 1.06 -20.32 6.51
N ASP A 332 1.35 -20.59 7.79
CA ASP A 332 0.45 -21.35 8.65
C ASP A 332 -0.92 -20.68 8.76
N GLY A 333 -1.98 -21.47 8.56
CA GLY A 333 -3.34 -20.96 8.61
C GLY A 333 -3.69 -20.23 9.91
N TRP A 334 -3.16 -20.68 11.06
CA TRP A 334 -3.41 -20.01 12.35
C TRP A 334 -2.70 -18.64 12.46
N ALA A 335 -1.61 -18.42 11.72
CA ALA A 335 -0.89 -17.15 11.69
C ALA A 335 -1.50 -16.18 10.67
N LEU A 336 -1.92 -16.68 9.50
CA LEU A 336 -2.46 -15.86 8.42
C LEU A 336 -3.96 -15.59 8.53
N LEU A 337 -4.78 -16.61 8.81
CA LEU A 337 -6.24 -16.46 8.74
C LEU A 337 -6.82 -15.35 9.62
N PRO A 338 -6.36 -15.17 10.88
CA PRO A 338 -6.82 -14.05 11.70
C PRO A 338 -6.50 -12.68 11.08
N LEU A 339 -5.34 -12.55 10.44
CA LEU A 339 -4.93 -11.33 9.74
C LEU A 339 -5.81 -11.04 8.52
N MET A 340 -6.11 -12.08 7.72
CA MET A 340 -6.96 -11.95 6.53
C MET A 340 -8.38 -11.49 6.90
N ILE A 341 -8.94 -12.06 7.96
CA ILE A 341 -10.25 -11.69 8.50
C ILE A 341 -10.22 -10.27 9.10
N LEU A 342 -9.17 -9.94 9.87
CA LEU A 342 -8.99 -8.59 10.42
C LEU A 342 -8.94 -7.54 9.31
N ARG A 343 -8.16 -7.79 8.25
CA ARG A 343 -8.11 -6.94 7.06
C ARG A 343 -9.49 -6.76 6.46
N GLN A 344 -10.22 -7.85 6.19
CA GLN A 344 -11.56 -7.78 5.58
C GLN A 344 -12.52 -6.93 6.43
N ASN A 345 -12.53 -7.16 7.75
CA ASN A 345 -13.40 -6.44 8.67
C ASN A 345 -13.03 -4.96 8.78
N LEU A 346 -11.73 -4.62 8.75
CA LEU A 346 -11.27 -3.23 8.85
C LEU A 346 -11.69 -2.40 7.63
N TYR A 347 -11.65 -3.01 6.44
CA TYR A 347 -11.93 -2.36 5.15
C TYR A 347 -13.39 -2.46 4.70
N THR A 348 -14.24 -3.14 5.46
CA THR A 348 -15.70 -3.10 5.22
C THR A 348 -16.21 -1.66 5.33
N ASP A 349 -17.09 -1.21 4.44
CA ASP A 349 -17.68 0.14 4.50
C ASP A 349 -18.59 0.27 5.74
N PRO A 350 -18.29 1.17 6.71
CA PRO A 350 -19.13 1.31 7.90
C PRO A 350 -20.51 1.92 7.64
N ARG A 351 -20.77 2.44 6.43
CA ARG A 351 -22.07 3.01 6.04
C ARG A 351 -23.03 1.94 5.52
N GLU A 352 -22.49 0.79 5.08
CA GLU A 352 -23.27 -0.32 4.54
C GLU A 352 -23.44 -1.42 5.59
N PRO A 353 -24.67 -1.68 6.05
CA PRO A 353 -24.91 -2.78 6.97
C PRO A 353 -24.62 -4.11 6.26
N GLN A 354 -23.82 -4.96 6.88
CA GLN A 354 -23.61 -6.32 6.41
C GLN A 354 -24.93 -7.10 6.51
N GLY A 355 -25.41 -7.59 5.37
CA GLY A 355 -26.63 -8.38 5.25
C GLY A 355 -26.32 -9.78 4.75
N VAL A 356 -27.20 -10.73 5.04
CA VAL A 356 -27.16 -12.07 4.43
C VAL A 356 -28.30 -12.19 3.43
N GLU A 357 -28.13 -13.01 2.39
CA GLU A 357 -29.24 -13.26 1.46
C GLU A 357 -30.45 -13.84 2.22
N PRO A 358 -31.65 -13.27 2.03
CA PRO A 358 -32.84 -13.71 2.74
C PRO A 358 -33.24 -15.13 2.31
N GLY A 359 -33.37 -16.04 3.27
CA GLY A 359 -33.83 -17.40 3.00
C GLY A 359 -33.68 -18.33 4.21
N LEU A 360 -34.36 -19.48 4.14
CA LEU A 360 -34.12 -20.57 5.09
C LEU A 360 -32.70 -21.12 4.87
N ARG A 361 -31.96 -21.28 5.96
CA ARG A 361 -30.65 -21.95 5.97
C ARG A 361 -30.79 -23.24 6.74
N ILE A 362 -30.46 -24.36 6.11
CA ILE A 362 -30.38 -25.65 6.78
C ILE A 362 -29.00 -25.71 7.43
N PHE A 363 -28.98 -25.96 8.74
CA PHE A 363 -27.76 -26.18 9.51
C PHE A 363 -27.64 -27.67 9.85
N GLY A 364 -26.43 -28.20 9.77
CA GLY A 364 -26.13 -29.64 9.92
C GLY A 364 -25.78 -30.27 8.57
#